data_AF-A0A855KQH6-F1
#
_entry.id   AF-A0A855KQH6-F1
#
_cell.length_a   1.000
_cell.length_b   1.000
_cell.length_c   1.000
_cell.angle_alpha   90.00
_cell.angle_beta   90.00
_cell.angle_gamma   90.00
#
_symmetry.space_group_name_H-M   'P 1'
#
loop_
_entity.id
_entity.type
_entity.pdbx_description
1 polymer ?
#
loop_
_entity_poly.entity_id
_entity_poly.type
_entity_poly.pdbx_seq_one_letter_code
_entity_poly.pdbx_strand_id
1 'polypeptide(L)'
;MKIPVTWRRTLLGLAAAGVIGQCSAFSFGAAEEAVIIPPPALDETTQAHSETAVFAGGCFWGVQGVFQHVKGVKKAVSGYAGGEANTARYERVSDGDTGHAESVEVTFDPSQVSYGTLLQIYFSVAHNPTELNRQGPDSGTQYRSAIFPANTEQQRVAQAYIAQLDAAHSFTKPIVTKLETYNGFYPAEEEHQDFLTEHPTYPYIVINDLPKVAQLKQLYPDRYQEKPVLVKAGM
;
A
#
# COMPACT_ATOMS: atom_id res chain seq x y z
N MET A 1 85.22 -17.66 -18.35
CA MET A 1 85.92 -18.16 -17.16
C MET A 1 85.53 -17.29 -15.97
N LYS A 2 84.86 -17.90 -14.98
CA LYS A 2 84.57 -17.45 -13.59
C LYS A 2 83.56 -16.29 -13.36
N ILE A 3 82.40 -16.67 -12.85
CA ILE A 3 81.44 -15.86 -12.07
C ILE A 3 81.88 -15.94 -10.58
N PRO A 4 81.63 -14.91 -9.76
CA PRO A 4 80.85 -15.20 -8.56
C PRO A 4 79.75 -14.18 -8.24
N VAL A 5 78.75 -14.75 -7.56
CA VAL A 5 77.49 -14.22 -7.03
C VAL A 5 77.71 -13.17 -5.94
N THR A 6 76.91 -12.11 -5.95
CA THR A 6 76.45 -11.49 -4.69
C THR A 6 74.94 -11.28 -4.70
N TRP A 7 74.40 -11.55 -3.52
CA TRP A 7 73.03 -11.83 -3.17
C TRP A 7 72.35 -10.53 -2.73
N ARG A 8 71.24 -10.13 -3.34
CA ARG A 8 70.24 -9.31 -2.65
C ARG A 8 68.85 -9.62 -3.18
N ARG A 9 68.05 -10.16 -2.26
CA ARG A 9 66.65 -10.54 -2.39
C ARG A 9 65.80 -9.29 -2.61
N THR A 10 64.90 -9.31 -3.59
CA THR A 10 63.56 -8.76 -3.39
C THR A 10 62.59 -9.44 -4.36
N LEU A 11 61.92 -10.48 -3.86
CA LEU A 11 60.61 -10.92 -4.34
C LEU A 11 59.59 -10.01 -3.66
N LEU A 12 58.76 -9.33 -4.44
CA LEU A 12 57.46 -8.74 -4.10
C LEU A 12 57.00 -8.08 -5.41
N GLY A 13 55.94 -8.47 -6.09
CA GLY A 13 54.83 -9.35 -5.78
C GLY A 13 53.75 -8.90 -6.76
N LEU A 14 53.38 -9.76 -7.70
CA LEU A 14 52.20 -9.56 -8.55
C LEU A 14 50.98 -9.50 -7.64
N ALA A 15 50.28 -8.36 -7.64
CA ALA A 15 48.90 -8.28 -7.18
C ALA A 15 48.15 -7.25 -8.04
N ALA A 16 47.94 -7.60 -9.31
CA ALA A 16 46.79 -7.10 -10.06
C ALA A 16 45.56 -7.85 -9.54
N ALA A 17 44.93 -7.32 -8.48
CA ALA A 17 43.72 -7.88 -7.91
C ALA A 17 42.62 -6.80 -7.89
N GLY A 18 41.61 -7.03 -8.73
CA GLY A 18 40.22 -6.70 -8.43
C GLY A 18 39.82 -5.22 -8.38
N VAL A 19 39.53 -4.65 -9.54
CA VAL A 19 38.51 -3.59 -9.63
C VAL A 19 37.14 -4.28 -9.62
N ILE A 20 36.67 -4.75 -8.46
CA ILE A 20 35.27 -5.10 -8.22
C ILE A 20 34.97 -4.87 -6.73
N GLY A 21 34.08 -3.91 -6.44
CA GLY A 21 33.58 -3.62 -5.08
C GLY A 21 33.68 -2.12 -4.80
N GLN A 22 32.61 -1.36 -4.58
CA GLN A 22 31.26 -1.71 -4.15
C GLN A 22 30.31 -0.71 -4.81
N CYS A 23 29.63 -1.12 -5.88
CA CYS A 23 28.24 -0.69 -6.01
C CYS A 23 27.51 -1.49 -4.94
N SER A 24 27.51 -0.97 -3.72
CA SER A 24 26.41 -1.23 -2.82
C SER A 24 25.19 -0.80 -3.62
N ALA A 25 24.49 -1.77 -4.19
CA ALA A 25 23.12 -1.56 -4.55
C ALA A 25 22.50 -1.01 -3.27
N PHE A 26 22.24 0.30 -3.26
CA PHE A 26 21.08 0.76 -2.55
C PHE A 26 19.97 -0.06 -3.18
N SER A 27 19.61 -1.16 -2.53
CA SER A 27 18.30 -1.75 -2.68
C SER A 27 17.35 -0.68 -2.17
N PHE A 28 17.07 0.32 -3.01
CA PHE A 28 15.79 0.98 -2.98
C PHE A 28 14.82 -0.18 -3.12
N GLY A 29 14.17 -0.55 -2.01
CA GLY A 29 13.16 -1.59 -2.04
C GLY A 29 12.22 -1.24 -3.17
N ALA A 30 12.17 -2.09 -4.20
CA ALA A 30 11.11 -1.99 -5.19
C ALA A 30 9.80 -2.06 -4.41
N ALA A 31 8.80 -1.26 -4.80
CA ALA A 31 7.45 -1.41 -4.30
C ALA A 31 7.08 -2.91 -4.27
N GLU A 32 6.40 -3.32 -3.21
CA GLU A 32 6.04 -4.74 -3.04
C GLU A 32 5.23 -5.24 -4.24
N GLU A 33 5.59 -6.43 -4.72
CA GLU A 33 4.90 -7.07 -5.82
C GLU A 33 3.49 -7.50 -5.37
N ALA A 34 2.51 -7.17 -6.19
CA ALA A 34 1.12 -7.48 -6.01
C ALA A 34 0.92 -9.00 -6.12
N VAL A 35 0.08 -9.52 -5.24
CA VAL A 35 -0.16 -10.96 -5.12
C VAL A 35 -1.44 -11.32 -5.84
N ILE A 36 -1.41 -12.31 -6.73
CA ILE A 36 -2.62 -12.86 -7.35
C ILE A 36 -3.35 -13.68 -6.28
N ILE A 37 -4.53 -13.22 -5.89
CA ILE A 37 -5.35 -13.83 -4.83
C ILE A 37 -6.74 -14.20 -5.36
N PRO A 38 -7.40 -15.23 -4.80
CA PRO A 38 -8.71 -15.65 -5.27
C PRO A 38 -9.76 -14.55 -5.07
N PRO A 39 -10.77 -14.45 -5.95
CA PRO A 39 -11.91 -13.56 -5.74
C PRO A 39 -12.67 -13.96 -4.47
N PRO A 40 -13.28 -13.01 -3.75
CA PRO A 40 -14.06 -13.31 -2.56
C PRO A 40 -15.20 -14.28 -2.84
N ALA A 41 -15.35 -15.29 -2.01
CA ALA A 41 -16.45 -16.26 -2.06
C ALA A 41 -17.77 -15.68 -1.51
N LEU A 42 -17.69 -14.53 -0.84
CA LEU A 42 -18.80 -13.87 -0.18
C LEU A 42 -18.75 -12.38 -0.47
N ASP A 43 -19.92 -11.78 -0.65
CA ASP A 43 -20.08 -10.34 -0.80
C ASP A 43 -21.34 -9.86 -0.08
N GLU A 44 -21.51 -8.54 -0.03
CA GLU A 44 -22.70 -7.89 0.51
C GLU A 44 -23.90 -8.08 -0.43
N THR A 45 -25.10 -8.23 0.13
CA THR A 45 -26.34 -8.13 -0.64
C THR A 45 -26.93 -6.75 -0.48
N THR A 46 -26.75 -5.91 -1.49
CA THR A 46 -27.18 -4.50 -1.46
C THR A 46 -27.91 -4.11 -2.74
N GLN A 47 -28.86 -3.19 -2.59
CA GLN A 47 -29.52 -2.50 -3.71
C GLN A 47 -29.12 -1.03 -3.77
N ALA A 48 -28.16 -0.60 -2.93
CA ALA A 48 -27.67 0.77 -2.96
C ALA A 48 -26.90 1.02 -4.25
N HIS A 49 -26.98 2.27 -4.71
CA HIS A 49 -26.16 2.76 -5.84
C HIS A 49 -24.94 3.57 -5.35
N SER A 50 -24.74 3.64 -4.04
CA SER A 50 -23.60 4.31 -3.43
C SER A 50 -23.35 3.76 -2.02
N GLU A 51 -22.13 3.33 -1.76
CA GLU A 51 -21.67 2.87 -0.45
C GLU A 51 -20.27 3.40 -0.14
N THR A 52 -19.88 3.35 1.12
CA THR A 52 -18.56 3.75 1.60
C THR A 52 -17.84 2.59 2.27
N ALA A 53 -16.52 2.53 2.08
CA ALA A 53 -15.63 1.60 2.76
C ALA A 53 -14.34 2.33 3.17
N VAL A 54 -13.79 2.01 4.34
CA VAL A 54 -12.60 2.67 4.87
C VAL A 54 -11.47 1.67 5.05
N PHE A 55 -10.37 1.91 4.34
CA PHE A 55 -9.20 1.03 4.29
C PHE A 55 -7.94 1.78 4.76
N ALA A 56 -7.12 1.13 5.57
CA ALA A 56 -5.78 1.58 5.96
C ALA A 56 -4.73 0.55 5.56
N GLY A 57 -3.63 0.99 4.97
CA GLY A 57 -2.64 0.08 4.36
C GLY A 57 -1.28 0.73 4.12
N GLY A 58 -0.82 1.60 5.01
CA GLY A 58 0.38 2.40 4.82
C GLY A 58 0.08 3.82 4.37
N CYS A 59 1.02 4.46 3.68
CA CYS A 59 0.82 5.83 3.19
C CYS A 59 -0.45 5.93 2.34
N PHE A 60 -1.35 6.83 2.73
CA PHE A 60 -2.65 6.97 2.06
C PHE A 60 -2.56 7.47 0.61
N TRP A 61 -1.43 8.04 0.16
CA TRP A 61 -1.29 8.56 -1.21
C TRP A 61 -1.35 7.44 -2.24
N GLY A 62 -0.64 6.35 -1.98
CA GLY A 62 -0.69 5.15 -2.80
C GLY A 62 -2.03 4.44 -2.72
N VAL A 63 -2.59 4.30 -1.52
CA VAL A 63 -3.90 3.64 -1.32
C VAL A 63 -5.00 4.43 -2.04
N GLN A 64 -5.00 5.76 -1.91
CA GLN A 64 -5.92 6.65 -2.63
C GLN A 64 -5.74 6.47 -4.13
N GLY A 65 -4.50 6.60 -4.63
CA GLY A 65 -4.21 6.45 -6.05
C GLY A 65 -4.68 5.11 -6.64
N VAL A 66 -4.51 4.00 -5.93
CA VAL A 66 -5.05 2.70 -6.34
C VAL A 66 -6.57 2.76 -6.50
N PHE A 67 -7.30 3.20 -5.48
CA PHE A 67 -8.76 3.22 -5.53
C PHE A 67 -9.33 4.26 -6.51
N GLN A 68 -8.64 5.37 -6.76
CA GLN A 68 -9.04 6.35 -7.77
C GLN A 68 -9.09 5.75 -9.18
N HIS A 69 -8.25 4.75 -9.43
CA HIS A 69 -8.18 4.05 -10.71
C HIS A 69 -9.09 2.81 -10.79
N VAL A 70 -9.97 2.57 -9.82
CA VAL A 70 -10.93 1.46 -9.86
C VAL A 70 -12.27 1.89 -10.47
N LYS A 71 -12.68 1.23 -11.55
CA LYS A 71 -14.02 1.38 -12.16
C LYS A 71 -15.10 1.07 -11.13
N GLY A 72 -16.10 1.95 -11.06
CA GLY A 72 -17.17 1.87 -10.06
C GLY A 72 -16.87 2.64 -8.77
N VAL A 73 -15.60 3.00 -8.50
CA VAL A 73 -15.28 3.98 -7.45
C VAL A 73 -15.66 5.38 -7.94
N LYS A 74 -16.40 6.11 -7.10
CA LYS A 74 -16.89 7.47 -7.36
C LYS A 74 -16.03 8.53 -6.66
N LYS A 75 -15.44 8.19 -5.51
CA LYS A 75 -14.57 9.08 -4.72
C LYS A 75 -13.62 8.24 -3.86
N ALA A 76 -12.38 8.69 -3.69
CA ALA A 76 -11.44 8.12 -2.74
C ALA A 76 -10.76 9.27 -1.99
N VAL A 77 -11.03 9.41 -0.70
CA VAL A 77 -10.56 10.53 0.14
C VAL A 77 -9.51 10.03 1.11
N SER A 78 -8.33 10.65 1.13
CA SER A 78 -7.29 10.39 2.14
C SER A 78 -7.69 11.01 3.47
N GLY A 79 -7.42 10.33 4.58
CA GLY A 79 -7.79 10.80 5.91
C GLY A 79 -7.32 9.87 7.03
N TYR A 80 -7.94 10.06 8.19
CA TYR A 80 -7.55 9.41 9.44
C TYR A 80 -8.75 8.68 10.04
N ALA A 81 -8.52 7.45 10.51
CA ALA A 81 -9.53 6.64 11.20
C ALA A 81 -8.92 5.85 12.36
N GLY A 82 -9.74 5.53 13.37
CA GLY A 82 -9.36 4.71 14.53
C GLY A 82 -8.95 5.49 15.79
N GLY A 83 -8.54 6.75 15.67
CA GLY A 83 -8.30 7.65 16.79
C GLY A 83 -9.44 8.65 17.03
N GLU A 84 -9.23 9.59 17.96
CA GLU A 84 -10.21 10.62 18.32
C GLU A 84 -10.19 11.83 17.36
N ALA A 85 -11.37 12.42 17.10
CA ALA A 85 -11.56 13.52 16.15
C ALA A 85 -10.62 14.72 16.35
N ASN A 86 -10.39 15.12 17.61
CA ASN A 86 -9.59 16.29 17.96
C ASN A 86 -8.07 16.11 17.72
N THR A 87 -7.64 14.89 17.40
CA THR A 87 -6.25 14.55 17.10
C THR A 87 -6.00 14.24 15.61
N ALA A 88 -7.03 14.28 14.77
CA ALA A 88 -6.97 13.97 13.35
C ALA A 88 -6.41 15.13 12.51
N ARG A 89 -5.10 15.38 12.66
CA ARG A 89 -4.32 16.33 11.86
C ARG A 89 -2.95 15.74 11.54
N TYR A 90 -2.42 15.98 10.34
CA TYR A 90 -1.27 15.26 9.81
C TYR A 90 -0.08 15.25 10.77
N GLU A 91 0.27 16.40 11.35
CA GLU A 91 1.43 16.51 12.23
C GLU A 91 1.27 15.69 13.51
N ARG A 92 0.04 15.56 14.02
CA ARG A 92 -0.24 14.74 15.21
C ARG A 92 -0.31 13.27 14.87
N VAL A 93 -0.92 12.91 13.75
CA VAL A 93 -1.01 11.50 13.32
C VAL A 93 0.39 10.96 13.00
N SER A 94 1.25 11.78 12.41
CA SER A 94 2.65 11.44 12.10
C SER A 94 3.48 11.11 13.35
N ASP A 95 3.13 11.62 14.53
CA ASP A 95 3.78 11.25 15.81
C ASP A 95 3.50 9.78 16.21
N GLY A 96 2.44 9.16 15.67
CA GLY A 96 2.07 7.75 15.89
C GLY A 96 1.37 7.45 17.23
N ASP A 97 1.06 8.45 18.05
CA ASP A 97 0.49 8.30 19.39
C ASP A 97 -1.02 8.56 19.48
N THR A 98 -1.67 8.92 18.37
CA THR A 98 -3.09 9.33 18.34
C THR A 98 -4.08 8.17 18.20
N GLY A 99 -3.60 6.97 17.87
CA GLY A 99 -4.42 5.80 17.54
C GLY A 99 -4.97 5.80 16.11
N HIS A 100 -4.82 6.90 15.37
CA HIS A 100 -5.22 6.95 13.95
C HIS A 100 -4.36 6.03 13.08
N ALA A 101 -4.96 5.50 12.03
CA ALA A 101 -4.28 5.03 10.83
C ALA A 101 -4.48 6.07 9.72
N GLU A 102 -3.47 6.27 8.89
CA GLU A 102 -3.68 6.80 7.55
C GLU A 102 -4.60 5.84 6.80
N SER A 103 -5.69 6.39 6.27
CA SER A 103 -6.80 5.63 5.74
C SER A 103 -7.41 6.34 4.54
N VAL A 104 -8.17 5.58 3.76
CA VAL A 104 -8.88 6.08 2.59
C VAL A 104 -10.35 5.69 2.69
N GLU A 105 -11.23 6.68 2.66
CA GLU A 105 -12.67 6.48 2.49
C GLU A 105 -12.99 6.39 1.00
N VAL A 106 -13.42 5.20 0.57
CA VAL A 106 -13.78 4.88 -0.80
C VAL A 106 -15.29 4.90 -0.94
N THR A 107 -15.83 5.85 -1.69
CA THR A 107 -17.23 5.86 -2.11
C THR A 107 -17.34 5.12 -3.45
N PHE A 108 -18.19 4.10 -3.54
CA PHE A 108 -18.31 3.24 -4.73
C PHE A 108 -19.76 2.92 -5.08
N ASP A 109 -19.98 2.45 -6.31
CA ASP A 109 -21.26 1.96 -6.81
C ASP A 109 -21.30 0.42 -6.78
N PRO A 110 -22.05 -0.20 -5.85
CA PRO A 110 -22.14 -1.65 -5.73
C PRO A 110 -22.62 -2.37 -6.99
N SER A 111 -23.32 -1.68 -7.90
CA SER A 111 -23.75 -2.25 -9.19
C SER A 111 -22.61 -2.38 -10.21
N GLN A 112 -21.48 -1.70 -9.98
CA GLN A 112 -20.31 -1.71 -10.86
C GLN A 112 -19.11 -2.44 -10.23
N VAL A 113 -18.89 -2.23 -8.93
CA VAL A 113 -17.83 -2.86 -8.15
C VAL A 113 -18.36 -3.20 -6.75
N SER A 114 -18.15 -4.43 -6.31
CA SER A 114 -18.61 -4.88 -5.00
C SER A 114 -17.59 -4.60 -3.90
N TYR A 115 -18.03 -4.60 -2.64
CA TYR A 115 -17.13 -4.45 -1.50
C TYR A 115 -16.10 -5.58 -1.43
N GLY A 116 -16.51 -6.83 -1.73
CA GLY A 116 -15.57 -7.94 -1.89
C GLY A 116 -14.50 -7.65 -2.95
N THR A 117 -14.87 -7.09 -4.11
CA THR A 117 -13.90 -6.74 -5.15
C THR A 117 -12.92 -5.66 -4.67
N LEU A 118 -13.39 -4.67 -3.90
CA LEU A 118 -12.52 -3.66 -3.29
C LEU A 118 -11.55 -4.29 -2.27
N LEU A 119 -12.01 -5.25 -1.46
CA LEU A 119 -11.15 -6.03 -0.57
C LEU A 119 -10.09 -6.83 -1.34
N GLN A 120 -10.46 -7.44 -2.47
CA GLN A 120 -9.50 -8.14 -3.32
C GLN A 120 -8.39 -7.20 -3.80
N ILE A 121 -8.75 -6.01 -4.29
CA ILE A 121 -7.77 -5.00 -4.72
C ILE A 121 -6.93 -4.51 -3.54
N TYR A 122 -7.56 -4.28 -2.38
CA TYR A 122 -6.88 -3.90 -1.14
C TYR A 122 -5.78 -4.89 -0.77
N PHE A 123 -6.12 -6.18 -0.60
CA PHE A 123 -5.16 -7.22 -0.20
C PHE A 123 -4.13 -7.56 -1.29
N SER A 124 -4.50 -7.42 -2.56
CA SER A 124 -3.65 -7.81 -3.69
C SER A 124 -2.67 -6.72 -4.10
N VAL A 125 -3.07 -5.44 -4.06
CA VAL A 125 -2.37 -4.35 -4.74
C VAL A 125 -2.08 -3.15 -3.83
N ALA A 126 -3.01 -2.78 -2.95
CA ALA A 126 -2.89 -1.51 -2.22
C ALA A 126 -1.72 -1.50 -1.24
N HIS A 127 -1.43 -2.65 -0.63
CA HIS A 127 -0.39 -2.82 0.40
C HIS A 127 -0.07 -4.30 0.64
N ASN A 128 1.02 -4.59 1.36
CA ASN A 128 1.26 -5.92 1.92
C ASN A 128 0.54 -6.09 3.28
N PRO A 129 -0.42 -7.03 3.39
CA PRO A 129 -1.22 -7.23 4.60
C PRO A 129 -0.50 -8.03 5.69
N THR A 130 0.76 -8.42 5.48
CA THR A 130 1.56 -9.21 6.44
C THR A 130 2.55 -8.35 7.24
N GLU A 131 2.66 -7.06 6.92
CA GLU A 131 3.52 -6.11 7.60
C GLU A 131 2.82 -5.48 8.81
N LEU A 132 3.30 -5.78 10.02
CA LEU A 132 2.72 -5.25 11.25
C LEU A 132 3.22 -3.83 11.53
N ASN A 133 2.30 -2.86 11.63
CA ASN A 133 2.58 -1.45 11.93
C ASN A 133 3.66 -0.83 11.03
N ARG A 134 3.66 -1.20 9.75
CA ARG A 134 4.55 -0.65 8.73
C ARG A 134 4.03 -0.99 7.34
N GLN A 135 4.53 -0.26 6.35
CA GLN A 135 4.34 -0.56 4.94
C GLN A 135 5.57 -0.09 4.16
N GLY A 136 6.37 -1.03 3.66
CA GLY A 136 7.58 -0.71 2.92
C GLY A 136 8.52 0.20 3.72
N PRO A 137 8.85 1.42 3.25
CA PRO A 137 9.73 2.34 3.98
C PRO A 137 9.09 2.97 5.22
N ASP A 138 7.75 2.96 5.34
CA ASP A 138 7.03 3.68 6.38
C ASP A 138 6.79 2.79 7.60
N SER A 139 7.17 3.28 8.78
CA SER A 139 7.07 2.51 10.03
C SER A 139 6.33 3.30 11.11
N GLY A 140 5.34 2.67 11.73
CA GLY A 140 4.47 3.30 12.71
C GLY A 140 3.06 2.71 12.71
N THR A 141 2.36 2.85 13.84
CA THR A 141 0.97 2.40 13.99
C THR A 141 0.03 3.11 13.03
N GLN A 142 0.36 4.32 12.60
CA GLN A 142 -0.38 5.08 11.59
C GLN A 142 -0.33 4.44 10.20
N TYR A 143 0.66 3.58 9.92
CA TYR A 143 0.81 2.86 8.66
C TYR A 143 0.31 1.42 8.71
N ARG A 144 -0.39 1.02 9.79
CA ARG A 144 -0.88 -0.35 9.95
C ARG A 144 -1.92 -0.72 8.89
N SER A 145 -1.97 -2.01 8.57
CA SER A 145 -3.09 -2.57 7.82
C SER A 145 -4.33 -2.70 8.71
N ALA A 146 -5.41 -2.00 8.36
CA ALA A 146 -6.70 -2.11 9.01
C ALA A 146 -7.86 -1.87 8.04
N ILE A 147 -9.02 -2.42 8.36
CA ILE A 147 -10.30 -2.18 7.71
C ILE A 147 -11.24 -1.69 8.80
N PHE A 148 -12.01 -0.64 8.52
CA PHE A 148 -13.03 -0.12 9.42
C PHE A 148 -14.40 -0.37 8.80
N PRO A 149 -15.05 -1.52 9.06
CA PRO A 149 -16.31 -1.87 8.44
C PRO A 149 -17.41 -0.87 8.82
N ALA A 150 -18.12 -0.33 7.85
CA ALA A 150 -19.19 0.63 8.09
C ALA A 150 -20.44 -0.01 8.73
N ASN A 151 -20.62 -1.31 8.55
CA ASN A 151 -21.75 -2.07 9.06
C ASN A 151 -21.37 -3.54 9.31
N THR A 152 -22.32 -4.31 9.87
CA THR A 152 -22.13 -5.73 10.19
C THR A 152 -21.90 -6.63 8.97
N GLU A 153 -22.42 -6.25 7.81
CA GLU A 153 -22.28 -7.01 6.58
C GLU A 153 -20.88 -6.86 5.98
N GLN A 154 -20.35 -5.62 5.90
CA GLN A 154 -18.93 -5.38 5.58
C GLN A 154 -17.99 -6.11 6.54
N GLN A 155 -18.32 -6.14 7.84
CA GLN A 155 -17.51 -6.87 8.82
C GLN A 155 -17.49 -8.37 8.52
N ARG A 156 -18.66 -8.94 8.23
CA ARG A 156 -18.82 -10.36 7.89
C ARG A 156 -18.06 -10.73 6.61
N VAL A 157 -18.18 -9.90 5.57
CA VAL A 157 -17.48 -10.10 4.29
C VAL A 157 -15.97 -9.99 4.45
N ALA A 158 -15.48 -8.96 5.14
CA ALA A 158 -14.04 -8.78 5.38
C ALA A 158 -13.45 -9.92 6.20
N GLN A 159 -14.14 -10.35 7.27
CA GLN A 159 -13.71 -11.47 8.10
C GLN A 159 -13.66 -12.78 7.30
N ALA A 160 -14.69 -13.07 6.50
CA ALA A 160 -14.73 -14.25 5.65
C ALA A 160 -13.62 -14.23 4.60
N TYR A 161 -13.32 -13.05 4.04
CA TYR A 161 -12.29 -12.93 3.02
C TYR A 161 -10.88 -13.10 3.60
N ILE A 162 -10.57 -12.53 4.77
CA ILE A 162 -9.31 -12.81 5.46
C ILE A 162 -9.15 -14.32 5.70
N ALA A 163 -10.19 -14.98 6.23
CA ALA A 163 -10.16 -16.42 6.46
C ALA A 163 -9.97 -17.24 5.16
N GLN A 164 -10.59 -16.80 4.06
CA GLN A 164 -10.41 -17.41 2.74
C GLN A 164 -8.96 -17.28 2.25
N LEU A 165 -8.34 -16.10 2.41
CA LEU A 165 -6.96 -15.85 1.98
C LEU A 165 -5.96 -16.66 2.79
N ASP A 166 -6.18 -16.78 4.10
CA ASP A 166 -5.40 -17.63 5.00
C ASP A 166 -5.50 -19.11 4.61
N ALA A 167 -6.73 -19.61 4.38
CA ALA A 167 -6.96 -21.00 3.96
C ALA A 167 -6.37 -21.32 2.58
N ALA A 168 -6.32 -20.34 1.69
CA ALA A 168 -5.69 -20.46 0.37
C ALA A 168 -4.16 -20.33 0.40
N HIS A 169 -3.56 -20.02 1.56
CA HIS A 169 -2.14 -19.68 1.68
C HIS A 169 -1.69 -18.62 0.67
N SER A 170 -2.54 -17.60 0.49
CA SER A 170 -2.32 -16.55 -0.52
C SER A 170 -1.05 -15.73 -0.24
N PHE A 171 -0.65 -15.62 1.03
CA PHE A 171 0.55 -14.91 1.45
C PHE A 171 1.53 -15.87 2.15
N THR A 172 2.82 -15.58 2.01
CA THR A 172 3.91 -16.37 2.62
C THR A 172 4.03 -16.17 4.13
N LYS A 173 3.42 -15.10 4.66
CA LYS A 173 3.34 -14.76 6.07
C LYS A 173 1.88 -14.56 6.48
N PRO A 174 1.53 -14.70 7.77
CA PRO A 174 0.18 -14.46 8.24
C PRO A 174 -0.31 -13.04 7.94
N ILE A 175 -1.59 -12.91 7.59
CA ILE A 175 -2.26 -11.62 7.49
C ILE A 175 -2.36 -11.00 8.89
N VAL A 176 -1.94 -9.75 9.04
CA VAL A 176 -2.00 -8.97 10.29
C VAL A 176 -3.03 -7.84 10.25
N THR A 177 -3.78 -7.75 9.15
CA THR A 177 -4.87 -6.80 8.97
C THR A 177 -5.90 -6.89 10.09
N LYS A 178 -6.21 -5.76 10.72
CA LYS A 178 -7.23 -5.68 11.78
C LYS A 178 -8.57 -5.25 11.22
N LEU A 179 -9.65 -5.84 11.74
CA LEU A 179 -10.99 -5.30 11.62
C LEU A 179 -11.24 -4.43 12.86
N GLU A 180 -11.21 -3.11 12.68
CA GLU A 180 -11.35 -2.14 13.76
C GLU A 180 -12.76 -1.51 13.77
N THR A 181 -13.23 -1.10 14.95
CA THR A 181 -14.53 -0.44 15.08
C THR A 181 -14.52 0.89 14.32
N TYR A 182 -15.54 1.11 13.48
CA TYR A 182 -15.72 2.38 12.79
C TYR A 182 -16.29 3.44 13.73
N ASN A 183 -15.42 4.34 14.22
CA ASN A 183 -15.78 5.47 15.10
C ASN A 183 -15.76 6.83 14.39
N GLY A 184 -15.66 6.82 13.06
CA GLY A 184 -15.57 8.01 12.22
C GLY A 184 -14.38 7.98 11.28
N PHE A 185 -14.46 8.85 10.27
CA PHE A 185 -13.40 9.13 9.31
C PHE A 185 -13.20 10.64 9.25
N TYR A 186 -11.94 11.07 9.31
CA TYR A 186 -11.57 12.48 9.34
C TYR A 186 -10.73 12.79 8.10
N PRO A 187 -11.27 13.52 7.10
CA PRO A 187 -10.51 13.86 5.91
C PRO A 187 -9.20 14.56 6.25
N ALA A 188 -8.12 14.14 5.59
CA ALA A 188 -6.85 14.84 5.67
C ALA A 188 -6.92 16.19 4.95
N GLU A 189 -5.94 17.03 5.26
CA GLU A 189 -5.71 18.34 4.70
C GLU A 189 -5.69 18.29 3.16
N GLU A 190 -6.10 19.38 2.51
CA GLU A 190 -6.29 19.45 1.04
C GLU A 190 -5.02 19.09 0.27
N GLU A 191 -3.86 19.44 0.80
CA GLU A 191 -2.55 19.12 0.22
C GLU A 191 -2.23 17.62 0.17
N HIS A 192 -2.94 16.78 0.94
CA HIS A 192 -2.79 15.32 0.89
C HIS A 192 -3.77 14.64 -0.07
N GLN A 193 -4.76 15.37 -0.60
CA GLN A 193 -5.72 14.83 -1.54
C GLN A 193 -5.13 14.83 -2.95
N ASP A 194 -5.33 13.74 -3.68
CA ASP A 194 -4.89 13.55 -5.07
C ASP A 194 -3.35 13.62 -5.25
N PHE A 195 -2.57 13.49 -4.16
CA PHE A 195 -1.13 13.76 -4.14
C PHE A 195 -0.33 12.95 -5.17
N LEU A 196 -0.61 11.65 -5.34
CA LEU A 196 0.02 10.81 -6.34
C LEU A 196 -0.18 11.38 -7.76
N THR A 197 -1.41 11.80 -8.07
CA THR A 197 -1.79 12.33 -9.38
C THR A 197 -1.17 13.71 -9.64
N GLU A 198 -1.11 14.56 -8.63
CA GLU A 198 -0.53 15.92 -8.75
C GLU A 198 1.00 15.91 -8.76
N HIS A 199 1.63 14.91 -8.14
CA HIS A 199 3.07 14.81 -8.00
C HIS A 199 3.64 13.48 -8.52
N PRO A 200 3.39 13.10 -9.79
CA PRO A 200 3.74 11.78 -10.32
C PRO A 200 5.25 11.55 -10.45
N THR A 201 6.07 12.61 -10.38
CA THR A 201 7.53 12.52 -10.41
C THR A 201 8.17 12.64 -9.04
N TYR A 202 7.38 12.77 -7.97
CA TYR A 202 7.92 12.83 -6.62
C TYR A 202 8.61 11.50 -6.29
N PRO A 203 9.88 11.48 -5.82
CA PRO A 203 10.64 10.23 -5.71
C PRO A 203 9.94 9.14 -4.89
N TYR A 204 9.27 9.53 -3.80
CA TYR A 204 8.50 8.61 -2.98
C TYR A 204 7.36 7.96 -3.80
N ILE A 205 6.58 8.77 -4.54
CA ILE A 205 5.50 8.29 -5.42
C ILE A 205 6.03 7.33 -6.49
N VAL A 206 7.14 7.70 -7.14
CA VAL A 206 7.74 6.89 -8.21
C VAL A 206 8.19 5.52 -7.71
N ILE A 207 8.77 5.47 -6.51
CA ILE A 207 9.35 4.25 -5.95
C ILE A 207 8.27 3.35 -5.32
N ASN A 208 7.32 3.93 -4.57
CA ASN A 208 6.42 3.19 -3.70
C ASN A 208 4.98 3.03 -4.25
N ASP A 209 4.48 4.02 -5.00
CA ASP A 209 3.04 4.12 -5.28
C ASP A 209 2.66 3.95 -6.76
N LEU A 210 3.43 4.51 -7.70
CA LEU A 210 3.21 4.27 -9.14
C LEU A 210 3.23 2.77 -9.51
N PRO A 211 4.12 1.94 -8.93
CA PRO A 211 4.08 0.51 -9.20
C PRO A 211 2.75 -0.13 -8.76
N LYS A 212 2.09 0.34 -7.70
CA LYS A 212 0.78 -0.18 -7.28
C LYS A 212 -0.29 0.08 -8.34
N VAL A 213 -0.33 1.29 -8.91
CA VAL A 213 -1.26 1.64 -10.00
C VAL A 213 -0.98 0.82 -11.26
N ALA A 214 0.29 0.61 -11.61
CA ALA A 214 0.67 -0.24 -12.73
C ALA A 214 0.23 -1.70 -12.52
N GLN A 215 0.40 -2.22 -11.30
CA GLN A 215 -0.01 -3.57 -10.92
C GLN A 215 -1.53 -3.73 -10.90
N LEU A 216 -2.29 -2.72 -10.46
CA LEU A 216 -3.75 -2.70 -10.60
C LEU A 216 -4.17 -2.88 -12.06
N LYS A 217 -3.57 -2.10 -12.96
CA LYS A 217 -3.85 -2.16 -14.40
C LYS A 217 -3.50 -3.53 -15.00
N GLN A 218 -2.41 -4.13 -14.56
CA GLN A 218 -1.94 -5.43 -15.04
C GLN A 218 -2.80 -6.59 -14.53
N LEU A 219 -3.11 -6.63 -13.23
CA LEU A 219 -3.81 -7.75 -12.59
C LEU A 219 -5.33 -7.67 -12.73
N TYR A 220 -5.88 -6.46 -12.78
CA TYR A 220 -7.33 -6.22 -12.83
C TYR A 220 -7.71 -5.25 -13.98
N PRO A 221 -7.34 -5.53 -15.24
CA PRO A 221 -7.59 -4.61 -16.37
C PRO A 221 -9.08 -4.29 -16.56
N ASP A 222 -9.96 -5.25 -16.28
CA ASP A 222 -11.41 -5.05 -16.38
C ASP A 222 -11.95 -4.11 -15.29
N ARG A 223 -11.25 -4.00 -14.16
CA ARG A 223 -11.56 -3.10 -13.03
C ARG A 223 -10.78 -1.79 -13.07
N TYR A 224 -9.80 -1.65 -13.94
CA TYR A 224 -8.99 -0.44 -14.04
C TYR A 224 -9.61 0.62 -14.96
N GLN A 225 -9.50 1.90 -14.59
CA GLN A 225 -9.77 3.06 -15.45
C GLN A 225 -8.54 3.97 -15.56
N GLU A 226 -8.22 4.44 -16.77
CA GLU A 226 -7.08 5.33 -17.02
C GLU A 226 -7.22 6.70 -16.34
N LYS A 227 -8.45 7.22 -16.26
CA LYS A 227 -8.73 8.51 -15.64
C LYS A 227 -9.05 8.28 -14.16
N PRO A 228 -8.25 8.80 -13.23
CA PRO A 228 -8.55 8.70 -11.80
C PRO A 228 -9.77 9.55 -11.44
N VAL A 229 -10.55 9.11 -10.45
CA VAL A 229 -11.58 9.95 -9.82
C VAL A 229 -10.96 10.85 -8.77
N LEU A 230 -10.85 12.15 -9.06
CA LEU A 230 -10.15 13.11 -8.20
C LEU A 230 -11.10 13.76 -7.20
N VAL A 231 -10.62 13.95 -5.97
CA VAL A 231 -11.35 14.66 -4.91
C VAL A 231 -11.52 16.13 -5.29
N LYS A 232 -10.46 16.76 -5.80
CA LYS A 232 -10.41 18.18 -6.15
C LYS A 232 -11.17 18.56 -7.41
N ALA A 233 -11.47 17.61 -8.29
CA ALA A 233 -12.26 17.88 -9.51
C ALA A 233 -13.76 18.12 -9.23
N GLY A 234 -14.23 17.82 -8.00
CA GLY A 234 -15.62 18.02 -7.56
C GLY A 234 -15.81 19.12 -6.51
N MET A 235 -14.75 19.86 -6.18
CA MET A 235 -14.80 21.08 -5.34
C MET A 235 -14.88 22.31 -6.22
#